data_AF-A0A527XCR9-F1
#
_entry.id   AF-A0A527XCR9-F1
#
_cell.length_a   1.000
_cell.length_b   1.000
_cell.length_c   1.000
_cell.angle_alpha   90.00
_cell.angle_beta   90.00
_cell.angle_gamma   90.00
#
_symmetry.space_group_name_H-M   'P 1'
#
loop_
_entity.id
_entity.type
_entity.pdbx_description
1 polymer ?
#
loop_
_entity_poly.entity_id
_entity_poly.type
_entity_poly.pdbx_seq_one_letter_code
_entity_poly.pdbx_strand_id
1 'polypeptide(L)' 'SEPRPEYGGLVLHETFGNFAFAIAARVLGLRDLGPAISPFNAFLILTGLETLPLRMQRHCDNAASVAGWLSN' A
#
# COMPACT_ATOMS: atom_id res chain seq x y z
N SER A 1 14.37 -14.67 -8.78
CA SER A 1 14.57 -15.53 -9.96
C SER A 1 15.16 -16.88 -9.59
N GLU A 2 15.91 -16.98 -8.49
CA GLU A 2 16.36 -18.27 -7.96
C GLU A 2 15.26 -19.02 -7.17
N PRO A 3 15.28 -20.37 -7.18
CA PRO A 3 14.44 -21.22 -6.33
C PRO A 3 14.60 -20.91 -4.84
N ARG A 4 13.49 -20.83 -4.09
CA ARG A 4 13.51 -20.56 -2.65
C ARG A 4 13.36 -21.85 -1.83
N PRO A 5 14.38 -22.29 -1.08
CA PRO A 5 14.29 -23.50 -0.25
C PRO A 5 13.18 -23.43 0.80
N GLU A 6 12.93 -22.24 1.36
CA GLU A 6 11.90 -22.03 2.40
C GLU A 6 10.47 -22.19 1.87
N TYR A 7 10.32 -22.24 0.53
CA TYR A 7 9.07 -22.43 -0.18
C TYR A 7 9.13 -23.69 -1.07
N GLY A 8 9.94 -24.69 -0.73
CA GLY A 8 10.02 -25.95 -1.45
C GLY A 8 10.63 -25.84 -2.86
N GLY A 9 11.56 -24.91 -3.06
CA GLY A 9 12.20 -24.66 -4.35
C GLY A 9 11.38 -23.75 -5.29
N LEU A 10 10.36 -23.08 -4.77
CA LEU A 10 9.49 -22.24 -5.57
C LEU A 10 10.22 -21.02 -6.17
N VAL A 11 9.97 -20.78 -7.46
CA VAL A 11 10.48 -19.62 -8.19
C VAL A 11 9.36 -18.58 -8.32
N LEU A 12 9.38 -17.56 -7.44
CA LEU A 12 8.27 -16.60 -7.27
C LEU A 12 7.79 -15.93 -8.58
N HIS A 13 8.71 -15.56 -9.46
CA HIS A 13 8.37 -14.89 -10.71
C HIS A 13 7.68 -15.80 -11.74
N GLU A 14 8.02 -17.10 -11.75
CA GLU A 14 7.38 -18.09 -12.61
C GLU A 14 6.00 -18.46 -12.08
N THR A 15 5.87 -18.64 -10.76
CA THR A 15 4.59 -19.04 -10.15
C THR A 15 3.56 -17.93 -10.16
N PHE A 16 3.95 -16.68 -9.85
CA PHE A 16 3.00 -15.59 -9.60
C PHE A 16 3.00 -14.50 -10.70
N GLY A 17 3.83 -14.64 -11.73
CA GLY A 17 3.82 -13.79 -12.91
C GLY A 17 3.80 -12.28 -12.59
N ASN A 18 2.73 -11.60 -13.02
CA ASN A 18 2.59 -10.14 -12.93
C ASN A 18 2.41 -9.60 -11.50
N PHE A 19 2.04 -10.41 -10.51
CA PHE A 19 1.94 -10.00 -9.11
C PHE A 19 3.04 -10.60 -8.22
N ALA A 20 4.05 -11.24 -8.82
CA ALA A 20 5.16 -11.87 -8.11
C ALA A 20 5.90 -10.91 -7.17
N PHE A 21 6.04 -9.64 -7.54
CA PHE A 21 6.67 -8.63 -6.68
C PHE A 21 5.87 -8.40 -5.38
N ALA A 22 4.55 -8.29 -5.47
CA ALA A 22 3.70 -8.09 -4.29
C ALA A 22 3.74 -9.29 -3.34
N ILE A 23 3.78 -10.51 -3.90
CA ILE A 23 3.97 -11.72 -3.10
C ILE A 23 5.35 -11.75 -2.47
N ALA A 24 6.42 -11.48 -3.23
CA ALA A 24 7.78 -11.43 -2.69
C ALA A 24 7.89 -10.44 -1.52
N ALA A 25 7.31 -9.24 -1.64
CA ALA A 25 7.27 -8.25 -0.57
C ALA A 25 6.55 -8.76 0.69
N ARG A 26 5.50 -9.57 0.54
CA ARG A 26 4.74 -10.17 1.66
C ARG A 26 5.45 -11.39 2.27
N VAL A 27 5.90 -12.32 1.45
CA VAL A 27 6.39 -13.62 1.94
C VAL A 27 7.85 -13.56 2.37
N LEU A 28 8.64 -12.67 1.76
CA LEU A 28 10.04 -12.44 2.14
C LEU A 28 10.14 -11.21 3.04
N GLY A 29 9.82 -10.02 2.49
CA GLY A 29 10.02 -8.76 3.19
C GLY A 29 9.27 -8.66 4.53
N LEU A 30 7.95 -8.83 4.49
CA LEU A 30 7.12 -8.73 5.70
C LEU A 30 7.44 -9.84 6.72
N ARG A 31 7.72 -11.07 6.26
CA ARG A 31 8.08 -12.19 7.14
C ARG A 31 9.41 -11.95 7.87
N ASP A 32 10.42 -11.49 7.14
CA ASP A 32 11.80 -11.41 7.65
C ASP A 32 12.06 -10.11 8.40
N LEU A 33 11.46 -8.99 7.96
CA LEU A 33 11.66 -7.66 8.57
C LEU A 33 10.56 -7.29 9.58
N GLY A 34 9.41 -7.96 9.55
CA GLY A 34 8.31 -7.76 10.50
C GLY A 34 7.51 -6.44 10.47
N PRO A 35 7.47 -5.59 9.41
CA PRO A 35 6.63 -4.38 9.39
C PRO A 35 5.14 -4.70 9.22
N ALA A 36 4.55 -5.44 10.17
CA ALA A 36 3.15 -5.84 10.16
C ALA A 36 2.24 -4.71 10.66
N ILE A 37 1.13 -4.48 9.96
CA ILE A 37 0.12 -3.50 10.37
C ILE A 37 -0.73 -4.06 11.52
N SER A 38 -0.98 -3.25 12.55
CA SER A 38 -1.95 -3.57 13.59
C SER A 38 -3.36 -3.73 12.99
N PRO A 39 -4.11 -4.78 13.35
CA PRO A 39 -5.50 -4.95 12.89
C PRO A 39 -6.39 -3.74 13.25
N PHE A 40 -6.14 -3.10 14.40
CA PHE A 40 -6.88 -1.92 14.81
C PHE A 40 -6.55 -0.70 13.93
N ASN A 41 -5.27 -0.52 13.56
CA ASN A 41 -4.89 0.54 12.62
C ASN A 41 -5.51 0.31 11.24
N ALA A 42 -5.54 -0.94 10.77
CA ALA A 42 -6.20 -1.30 9.52
C ALA A 42 -7.70 -0.97 9.55
N PHE A 43 -8.38 -1.26 10.67
CA PHE A 43 -9.78 -0.88 10.88
C PHE A 43 -9.98 0.65 10.79
N LEU A 44 -9.18 1.43 11.51
CA LEU A 44 -9.27 2.90 11.48
C LEU A 44 -9.02 3.47 10.06
N ILE A 45 -8.06 2.89 9.33
CA ILE A 45 -7.79 3.28 7.93
C ILE A 45 -9.00 2.98 7.04
N LEU A 46 -9.63 1.81 7.21
CA LEU A 46 -10.85 1.44 6.47
C LEU A 46 -12.00 2.40 6.76
N THR A 47 -12.23 2.74 8.03
CA THR A 47 -13.23 3.77 8.40
C THR A 47 -12.91 5.12 7.75
N GLY A 48 -11.63 5.49 7.66
CA GLY A 48 -11.22 6.68 6.92
C GLY A 48 -11.54 6.59 5.43
N LEU A 49 -11.26 5.45 4.79
CA LEU A 49 -11.46 5.23 3.34
C LEU A 49 -12.91 5.48 2.90
N GLU A 50 -13.90 5.20 3.74
CA GLU A 50 -15.33 5.43 3.46
C GLU A 50 -15.64 6.87 3.02
N THR A 51 -14.90 7.84 3.55
CA THR A 51 -15.11 9.28 3.26
C THR A 51 -13.96 9.90 2.47
N LEU A 52 -13.02 9.09 1.98
CA LEU A 52 -11.85 9.57 1.25
C LEU A 52 -12.21 10.43 0.02
N PRO A 53 -13.17 10.06 -0.85
CA PRO A 53 -13.49 10.86 -2.03
C PRO A 53 -14.00 12.26 -1.67
N LEU A 54 -14.88 12.36 -0.67
CA LEU A 54 -15.47 13.62 -0.22
C LEU A 54 -14.41 14.55 0.38
N ARG A 55 -13.54 13.99 1.23
CA ARG A 55 -12.47 14.76 1.89
C ARG A 55 -11.42 15.22 0.88
N MET A 56 -10.96 14.35 -0.02
CA MET A 56 -9.94 14.72 -1.00
C MET A 56 -10.42 15.80 -1.97
N GLN A 57 -11.67 15.72 -2.44
CA GLN A 57 -12.23 16.80 -3.26
C GLN A 57 -12.18 18.14 -2.51
N ARG A 58 -12.72 18.19 -1.28
CA ARG A 58 -12.73 19.43 -0.49
C ARG A 58 -11.32 19.93 -0.15
N HIS A 59 -10.38 19.03 0.15
CA HIS A 59 -8.99 19.42 0.39
C HIS A 59 -8.34 20.04 -0.84
N CYS A 60 -8.52 19.44 -2.02
CA CYS A 60 -7.96 19.95 -3.27
C CYS A 60 -8.58 21.30 -3.67
N ASP A 61 -9.91 21.44 -3.60
CA ASP A 61 -10.62 22.67 -3.95
C ASP A 61 -10.20 23.84 -3.04
N ASN A 62 -10.10 23.56 -1.73
CA ASN A 62 -9.64 24.55 -0.76
C ASN A 62 -8.18 24.92 -1.01
N ALA A 63 -7.31 23.95 -1.30
CA ALA A 63 -5.90 24.19 -1.58
C ALA A 63 -5.71 25.06 -2.83
N ALA A 64 -6.45 24.80 -3.90
CA ALA A 64 -6.44 25.62 -5.11
C ALA A 64 -6.89 27.06 -4.83
N SER A 65 -7.94 27.23 -4.02
CA SER A 65 -8.45 28.55 -3.62
C SER A 65 -7.41 29.34 -2.80
N VAL A 66 -6.75 28.68 -1.84
CA VAL A 66 -5.68 29.29 -1.02
C VAL A 66 -4.48 29.65 -1.88
N ALA A 67 -4.05 28.77 -2.79
CA ALA A 67 -2.95 29.06 -3.71
C ALA A 67 -3.27 30.27 -4.61
N GLY A 68 -4.51 30.35 -5.12
CA GLY A 68 -4.98 31.51 -5.86
C GLY A 68 -4.95 32.80 -5.03
N TRP A 69 -5.37 32.73 -3.75
CA TRP A 69 -5.30 33.87 -2.85
C TRP A 69 -3.87 34.35 -2.61
N LEU A 70 -2.93 33.44 -2.36
CA LEU A 70 -1.51 33.75 -2.11
C LEU A 70 -0.74 34.27 -3.33
N SER A 71 -1.26 34.06 -4.54
CA SER A 71 -0.61 34.48 -5.79
C SER A 71 -0.96 35.91 -6.20
N ASN A 72 -1.88 36.57 -5.49
CA ASN A 72 -2.24 37.97 -5.65
C ASN A 72 -1.56 38.84 -4.58
#